data_AF-A0A352XIZ9-F1
#
_entry.id   AF-A0A352XIZ9-F1
#
_cell.length_a   1.000
_cell.length_b   1.000
_cell.length_c   1.000
_cell.angle_alpha   90.00
_cell.angle_beta   90.00
_cell.angle_gamma   90.00
#
_symmetry.space_group_name_H-M   'P 1'
#
loop_
_entity.id
_entity.type
_entity.pdbx_description
1 polymer ?
#
loop_
_entity_poly.entity_id
_entity_poly.type
_entity_poly.pdbx_seq_one_letter_code
_entity_poly.pdbx_strand_id
1 'polypeptide(L)'
;GKQIGGLGNKFGTFAEGLAFSSIRRVLRETFGMETITPGFEIQKGAESEEYDVVAYSNGGKNQGVIVEVKSLLDFRAITQMERKMDRLFDWLPEHREKAFQGIIAYVHGGKDEREAAIEKGWHLIHVGEDLFHLETKEGFQPRIYRSK
;
A
#
# COMPACT_ATOMS: atom_id res chain seq x y z
N GLY A 1 -24.18 4.69 10.18
CA GLY A 1 -22.91 5.28 9.75
C GLY A 1 -21.84 4.24 9.96
N LYS A 2 -21.23 3.74 8.89
CA LYS A 2 -20.13 2.78 8.99
C LYS A 2 -18.86 3.60 9.15
N GLN A 3 -18.24 3.51 10.32
CA GLN A 3 -17.00 4.23 10.62
C GLN A 3 -15.93 3.72 9.66
N ILE A 4 -15.60 4.54 8.65
CA ILE A 4 -14.59 4.23 7.65
C ILE A 4 -13.23 4.36 8.33
N GLY A 5 -12.60 3.20 8.55
CA GLY A 5 -11.43 3.03 9.40
C GLY A 5 -10.16 2.91 8.59
N GLY A 6 -9.77 3.97 7.88
CA GLY A 6 -8.58 3.95 7.02
C GLY A 6 -7.26 3.82 7.81
N LEU A 7 -7.06 4.67 8.82
CA LEU A 7 -5.83 4.70 9.63
C LEU A 7 -6.10 4.91 11.14
N GLY A 8 -7.04 5.78 11.50
CA GLY A 8 -7.37 6.08 12.90
C GLY A 8 -7.80 4.88 13.74
N ASN A 9 -8.52 3.91 13.16
CA ASN A 9 -8.87 2.66 13.85
C ASN A 9 -7.67 1.72 14.06
N LYS A 10 -6.61 1.87 13.25
CA LYS A 10 -5.46 0.96 13.22
C LYS A 10 -4.29 1.45 14.09
N PHE A 11 -4.19 2.76 14.32
CA PHE A 11 -3.07 3.41 15.02
C PHE A 11 -3.47 4.44 16.11
N GLY A 12 -4.73 4.89 16.17
CA GLY A 12 -5.11 6.09 16.92
C GLY A 12 -4.62 7.38 16.24
N THR A 13 -5.17 8.53 16.62
CA THR A 13 -5.01 9.81 15.87
C THR A 13 -3.60 10.40 15.88
N PHE A 14 -2.81 10.21 16.96
CA PHE A 14 -1.44 10.75 17.03
C PHE A 14 -0.44 9.88 16.24
N ALA A 15 -0.47 8.56 16.43
CA ALA A 15 0.40 7.65 15.70
C ALA A 15 0.04 7.59 14.21
N GLU A 16 -1.20 7.88 13.83
CA GLU A 16 -1.61 8.07 12.43
C GLU A 16 -0.82 9.19 11.74
N GLY A 17 -0.66 10.35 12.36
CA GLY A 17 0.06 11.49 11.76
C GLY A 17 1.54 11.18 11.51
N LEU A 18 2.19 10.50 12.45
CA LEU A 18 3.58 10.06 12.32
C LEU A 18 3.72 8.94 11.28
N ALA A 19 2.80 7.97 11.29
CA ALA A 19 2.76 6.88 10.32
C ALA A 19 2.59 7.37 8.89
N PHE A 20 1.62 8.24 8.66
CA PHE A 20 1.37 8.76 7.34
C PHE A 20 2.51 9.67 6.85
N SER A 21 3.10 10.50 7.72
CA SER A 21 4.23 11.37 7.36
C SER A 21 5.41 10.56 6.83
N SER A 22 5.69 9.43 7.45
CA SER A 22 6.80 8.58 7.06
C SER A 22 6.50 7.74 5.82
N ILE A 23 5.28 7.21 5.67
CA ILE A 23 4.83 6.58 4.42
C ILE A 23 4.97 7.57 3.27
N ARG A 24 4.50 8.82 3.46
CA ARG A 24 4.63 9.89 2.46
C ARG A 24 6.09 10.16 2.12
N ARG A 25 6.99 10.16 3.10
CA ARG A 25 8.44 10.34 2.88
C ARG A 25 9.02 9.21 2.03
N VAL A 26 8.74 7.95 2.37
CA VAL A 26 9.19 6.78 1.57
C VAL A 26 8.65 6.84 0.14
N LEU A 27 7.36 7.14 -0.03
CA LEU A 27 6.74 7.24 -1.36
C LEU A 27 7.38 8.35 -2.20
N ARG A 28 7.77 9.49 -1.62
CA ARG A 28 8.45 10.57 -2.33
C ARG A 28 9.92 10.25 -2.61
N GLU A 29 10.69 9.94 -1.56
CA GLU A 29 12.15 9.85 -1.63
C GLU A 29 12.62 8.55 -2.28
N THR A 30 11.94 7.43 -2.01
CA THR A 30 12.32 6.11 -2.53
C THR A 30 11.61 5.77 -3.83
N PHE A 31 10.29 5.99 -3.88
CA PHE A 31 9.48 5.58 -5.03
C PHE A 31 9.31 6.70 -6.09
N GLY A 32 9.57 7.96 -5.75
CA GLY A 32 9.41 9.09 -6.67
C GLY A 32 7.94 9.36 -7.02
N MET A 33 7.03 9.20 -6.04
CA MET A 33 5.62 9.51 -6.20
C MET A 33 5.37 11.00 -6.04
N GLU A 34 4.58 11.59 -6.93
CA GLU A 34 4.28 13.03 -6.95
C GLU A 34 2.91 13.31 -6.33
N THR A 35 1.93 12.47 -6.67
CA THR A 35 0.59 12.48 -6.08
C THR A 35 0.49 11.37 -5.04
N ILE A 36 0.01 11.71 -3.84
CA ILE A 36 -0.14 10.78 -2.70
C ILE A 36 -1.46 11.10 -2.01
N THR A 37 -2.40 10.17 -2.08
CA THR A 37 -3.76 10.34 -1.56
C THR A 37 -4.07 9.23 -0.54
N PRO A 38 -4.16 9.56 0.75
CA PRO A 38 -4.64 8.63 1.77
C PRO A 38 -6.17 8.48 1.73
N GLY A 39 -6.70 7.37 2.23
CA GLY A 39 -8.15 7.13 2.35
C GLY A 39 -8.86 7.23 1.00
N PHE A 40 -8.28 6.59 -0.02
CA PHE A 40 -8.80 6.71 -1.39
C PHE A 40 -10.01 5.79 -1.56
N GLU A 41 -11.19 6.39 -1.62
CA GLU A 41 -12.45 5.70 -1.81
C GLU A 41 -12.96 5.82 -3.24
N ILE A 42 -13.45 4.72 -3.78
CA ILE A 42 -14.09 4.67 -5.10
C ILE A 42 -15.46 4.01 -4.93
N GLN A 43 -16.48 4.63 -5.52
CA GLN A 43 -17.81 4.04 -5.62
C GLN A 43 -18.20 3.84 -7.09
N LYS A 44 -18.62 2.63 -7.44
CA LYS A 44 -19.13 2.26 -8.77
C LYS A 44 -20.47 1.57 -8.61
N GLY A 45 -21.55 2.34 -8.81
CA GLY A 45 -22.91 1.86 -8.57
C GLY A 45 -23.10 1.45 -7.10
N ALA A 46 -23.45 0.18 -6.87
CA ALA A 46 -23.66 -0.39 -5.55
C ALA A 46 -22.38 -0.93 -4.89
N GLU A 47 -21.26 -1.03 -5.63
CA GLU A 47 -19.99 -1.49 -5.09
C GLU A 47 -19.08 -0.32 -4.70
N SER A 48 -18.22 -0.54 -3.70
CA SER A 48 -17.16 0.38 -3.34
C SER A 48 -15.85 -0.37 -3.05
N GLU A 49 -14.74 0.33 -3.24
CA GLU A 49 -13.41 -0.13 -2.84
C GLU A 49 -12.67 1.03 -2.17
N GLU A 50 -11.88 0.71 -1.15
CA GLU A 50 -11.10 1.67 -0.37
C GLU A 50 -9.64 1.22 -0.38
N TYR A 51 -8.74 2.14 -0.66
CA TYR A 51 -7.29 1.94 -0.55
C TYR A 51 -6.75 2.86 0.55
N ASP A 52 -5.90 2.32 1.43
CA ASP A 52 -5.37 3.13 2.54
C ASP A 52 -4.51 4.29 2.01
N VAL A 53 -3.66 4.05 1.00
CA VAL A 53 -2.99 5.09 0.22
C VAL A 53 -2.85 4.68 -1.23
N VAL A 54 -3.20 5.59 -2.14
CA VAL A 54 -2.86 5.53 -3.57
C VAL A 54 -1.83 6.60 -3.87
N ALA A 55 -0.72 6.22 -4.48
CA ALA A 55 0.31 7.15 -4.90
C ALA A 55 0.73 6.90 -6.34
N TYR A 56 1.04 7.96 -7.08
CA TYR A 56 1.50 7.86 -8.45
C TYR A 56 2.34 9.06 -8.87
N SER A 57 3.14 8.87 -9.92
CA SER A 57 3.76 9.96 -10.66
C SER A 57 3.45 9.84 -12.16
N ASN A 58 3.29 10.99 -12.79
CA ASN A 58 3.09 11.08 -14.23
C ASN A 58 4.44 11.47 -14.88
N GLY A 59 4.64 11.15 -16.16
CA GLY A 59 5.90 11.47 -16.86
C GLY A 59 6.90 10.31 -16.87
N GLY A 60 8.20 10.60 -16.67
CA GLY A 60 9.31 9.72 -17.10
C GLY A 60 9.29 8.26 -16.63
N LYS A 61 8.67 7.93 -15.48
CA LYS A 61 8.49 6.54 -15.02
C LYS A 61 7.05 6.02 -15.11
N ASN A 62 6.06 6.89 -15.31
CA ASN A 62 4.61 6.62 -15.34
C ASN A 62 4.19 5.40 -14.50
N GLN A 63 4.22 5.57 -13.18
CA GLN A 63 4.10 4.47 -12.22
C GLN A 63 3.22 4.85 -11.04
N GLY A 64 2.73 3.83 -10.34
CA GLY A 64 1.94 3.97 -9.13
C GLY A 64 2.27 2.93 -8.08
N VAL A 65 1.78 3.19 -6.88
CA VAL A 65 1.95 2.37 -5.70
C VAL A 65 0.64 2.35 -4.93
N ILE A 66 0.21 1.15 -4.55
CA ILE A 66 -0.83 0.94 -3.54
C ILE A 66 -0.15 0.61 -2.22
N VAL A 67 -0.50 1.33 -1.16
CA VAL A 67 -0.09 1.00 0.21
C VAL A 67 -1.31 0.54 0.98
N GLU A 68 -1.24 -0.67 1.54
CA GLU A 68 -2.17 -1.15 2.56
C GLU A 68 -1.49 -1.07 3.92
N VAL A 69 -2.21 -0.58 4.93
CA VAL A 69 -1.72 -0.41 6.28
C VAL A 69 -2.45 -1.36 7.22
N LYS A 70 -1.70 -2.11 8.04
CA LYS A 70 -2.23 -3.17 8.92
C LYS A 70 -1.59 -3.10 10.31
N SER A 71 -2.39 -3.20 11.37
CA SER A 71 -1.82 -3.35 12.72
C SER A 71 -1.14 -4.72 12.88
N LEU A 72 -1.70 -5.76 12.26
CA LEU A 72 -1.12 -7.10 12.19
C LEU A 72 -1.04 -7.56 10.73
N LEU A 73 0.16 -7.89 10.28
CA LEU A 73 0.41 -8.61 9.03
C LEU A 73 0.12 -10.09 9.27
N ASP A 74 -1.06 -10.53 8.82
CA ASP A 74 -1.46 -11.93 8.77
C ASP A 74 -1.71 -12.38 7.31
N PHE A 75 -1.91 -13.69 7.10
CA PHE A 75 -2.23 -14.21 5.76
C PHE A 75 -3.53 -13.64 5.16
N ARG A 76 -4.46 -13.15 5.98
CA ARG A 76 -5.69 -12.50 5.46
C ARG A 76 -5.37 -11.13 4.88
N ALA A 77 -4.47 -10.37 5.50
CA ALA A 77 -3.98 -9.10 4.97
C ALA A 77 -3.28 -9.29 3.62
N ILE A 78 -2.50 -10.36 3.48
CA ILE A 78 -1.86 -10.77 2.23
C ILE A 78 -2.95 -11.04 1.16
N THR A 79 -3.90 -11.94 1.43
CA THR A 79 -4.99 -12.24 0.49
C THR A 79 -5.82 -11.01 0.11
N GLN A 80 -6.05 -10.09 1.05
CA GLN A 80 -6.74 -8.82 0.78
C GLN A 80 -5.95 -7.95 -0.22
N MET A 81 -4.63 -7.85 -0.05
CA MET A 81 -3.77 -7.12 -0.96
C MET A 81 -3.77 -7.76 -2.36
N GLU A 82 -3.73 -9.09 -2.47
CA GLU A 82 -3.87 -9.77 -3.77
C GLU A 82 -5.16 -9.38 -4.48
N ARG A 83 -6.30 -9.50 -3.80
CA ARG A 83 -7.62 -9.15 -4.36
C ARG A 83 -7.66 -7.70 -4.86
N LYS A 84 -7.09 -6.76 -4.10
CA LYS A 84 -7.04 -5.34 -4.43
C LYS A 84 -6.17 -5.07 -5.65
N MET A 85 -5.00 -5.71 -5.73
CA MET A 85 -4.07 -5.54 -6.85
C MET A 85 -4.56 -6.22 -8.12
N ASP A 86 -5.21 -7.39 -8.03
CA ASP A 86 -5.72 -8.12 -9.18
C ASP A 86 -6.89 -7.39 -9.87
N ARG A 87 -7.70 -6.66 -9.11
CA ARG A 87 -8.81 -5.82 -9.62
C ARG A 87 -8.44 -4.35 -9.78
N LEU A 88 -7.15 -4.00 -9.65
CA LEU A 88 -6.70 -2.62 -9.56
C LEU A 88 -7.22 -1.76 -10.72
N PHE A 89 -7.04 -2.22 -11.96
CA PHE A 89 -7.41 -1.46 -13.15
C PHE A 89 -8.89 -1.55 -13.53
N ASP A 90 -9.65 -2.42 -12.85
CA ASP A 90 -11.11 -2.39 -12.90
C ASP A 90 -11.63 -1.24 -12.05
N TRP A 91 -10.98 -0.98 -10.91
CA TRP A 91 -11.31 0.10 -9.98
C TRP A 91 -10.73 1.45 -10.39
N LEU A 92 -9.49 1.47 -10.89
CA LEU A 92 -8.73 2.66 -11.29
C LEU A 92 -8.39 2.63 -12.81
N PRO A 93 -9.39 2.65 -13.72
CA PRO A 93 -9.15 2.58 -15.16
C PRO A 93 -8.32 3.75 -15.71
N GLU A 94 -8.37 4.92 -15.06
CA GLU A 94 -7.56 6.11 -15.36
C GLU A 94 -6.05 5.88 -15.19
N HIS A 95 -5.67 4.75 -14.59
CA HIS A 95 -4.29 4.38 -14.30
C HIS A 95 -3.79 3.19 -15.14
N ARG A 96 -4.54 2.71 -16.14
CA ARG A 96 -4.17 1.55 -16.97
C ARG A 96 -2.81 1.63 -17.66
N GLU A 97 -2.38 2.85 -18.01
CA GLU A 97 -1.09 3.10 -18.64
C GLU A 97 0.11 3.04 -17.68
N LYS A 98 -0.14 2.90 -16.36
CA LYS A 98 0.90 2.93 -15.33
C LYS A 98 1.36 1.53 -14.92
N ALA A 99 2.62 1.45 -14.52
CA ALA A 99 3.15 0.30 -13.78
C ALA A 99 2.82 0.46 -12.29
N PHE A 100 2.12 -0.50 -11.68
CA PHE A 100 1.81 -0.47 -10.26
C PHE A 100 2.61 -1.47 -9.43
N GLN A 101 2.96 -1.08 -8.21
CA GLN A 101 3.58 -1.93 -7.20
C GLN A 101 2.73 -1.92 -5.92
N GLY A 102 2.90 -2.95 -5.10
CA GLY A 102 2.25 -3.08 -3.80
C GLY A 102 3.20 -2.87 -2.63
N ILE A 103 2.73 -2.19 -1.59
CA ILE A 103 3.40 -2.06 -0.29
C ILE A 103 2.43 -2.47 0.82
N ILE A 104 2.89 -3.25 1.79
CA ILE A 104 2.18 -3.45 3.05
C ILE A 104 2.97 -2.77 4.17
N ALA A 105 2.37 -1.76 4.79
CA ALA A 105 2.87 -1.15 6.01
C ALA A 105 2.24 -1.86 7.22
N TYR A 106 3.04 -2.30 8.18
CA TYR A 106 2.54 -3.10 9.30
C TYR A 106 3.22 -2.81 10.65
N VAL A 107 2.51 -3.03 11.77
CA VAL A 107 3.07 -2.87 13.15
C VAL A 107 3.60 -4.18 13.70
N HIS A 108 2.82 -5.26 13.59
CA HIS A 108 3.22 -6.58 14.06
C HIS A 108 3.11 -7.58 12.91
N GLY A 109 4.03 -8.54 12.83
CA GLY A 109 4.02 -9.57 11.80
C GLY A 109 5.02 -10.67 12.13
N GLY A 110 4.64 -11.93 11.91
CA GLY A 110 5.54 -13.07 12.06
C GLY A 110 6.56 -13.13 10.92
N LYS A 111 7.52 -14.06 11.04
CA LYS A 111 8.52 -14.26 9.98
C LYS A 111 7.87 -14.82 8.71
N ASP A 112 7.00 -15.81 8.86
CA ASP A 112 6.40 -16.55 7.75
C ASP A 112 5.48 -15.64 6.90
N GLU A 113 4.71 -14.75 7.53
CA GLU A 113 3.84 -13.81 6.81
C GLU A 113 4.65 -12.74 6.07
N ARG A 114 5.74 -12.27 6.66
CA ARG A 114 6.66 -11.33 5.99
C ARG A 114 7.32 -11.97 4.79
N GLU A 115 7.84 -13.19 4.94
CA GLU A 115 8.42 -13.95 3.84
C GLU A 115 7.40 -14.19 2.73
N ALA A 116 6.18 -14.60 3.06
CA ALA A 116 5.11 -14.79 2.07
C ALA A 116 4.75 -13.50 1.31
N ALA A 117 4.72 -12.34 1.97
CA ALA A 117 4.47 -11.06 1.32
C ALA A 117 5.63 -10.65 0.38
N ILE A 118 6.87 -10.86 0.80
CA ILE A 118 8.07 -10.61 0.00
C ILE A 118 8.12 -11.53 -1.22
N GLU A 119 7.78 -12.82 -1.06
CA GLU A 119 7.72 -13.80 -2.16
C GLU A 119 6.67 -13.44 -3.21
N LYS A 120 5.58 -12.78 -2.82
CA LYS A 120 4.59 -12.21 -3.75
C LYS A 120 5.09 -10.94 -4.47
N GLY A 121 6.29 -10.47 -4.14
CA GLY A 121 6.92 -9.31 -4.74
C GLY A 121 6.41 -7.98 -4.18
N TRP A 122 5.90 -7.93 -2.96
CA TRP A 122 5.50 -6.69 -2.32
C TRP A 122 6.55 -6.15 -1.38
N HIS A 123 6.66 -4.82 -1.35
CA HIS A 123 7.51 -4.17 -0.37
C HIS A 123 6.83 -4.20 0.99
N LEU A 124 7.63 -4.26 2.04
CA LEU A 124 7.17 -4.21 3.42
C LEU A 124 7.73 -2.98 4.12
N ILE A 125 6.87 -2.26 4.84
CA ILE A 125 7.27 -1.16 5.72
C ILE A 125 6.88 -1.54 7.14
N HIS A 126 7.87 -1.78 7.99
CA HIS A 126 7.61 -1.98 9.42
C HIS A 126 7.44 -0.62 10.10
N VAL A 127 6.33 -0.47 10.83
CA VAL A 127 5.94 0.72 11.59
C VAL A 127 6.22 0.45 13.07
N GLY A 128 7.47 0.73 13.49
CA GLY A 128 7.91 0.63 14.88
C GLY A 128 7.88 1.97 15.63
N GLU A 129 8.28 1.97 16.91
CA GLU A 129 8.19 3.13 17.80
C GLU A 129 9.02 4.34 17.35
N ASP A 130 10.17 4.14 16.67
CA ASP A 130 11.08 5.24 16.32
C ASP A 130 11.62 5.23 14.88
N LEU A 131 11.35 4.22 14.05
CA LEU A 131 11.85 4.19 12.66
C LEU A 131 10.94 3.42 11.71
N PHE A 132 10.66 4.03 10.55
CA PHE A 132 10.06 3.35 9.40
C PHE A 132 11.16 2.64 8.64
N HIS A 133 11.07 1.32 8.56
CA HIS A 133 12.07 0.51 7.87
C HIS A 133 11.43 -0.16 6.65
N LEU A 134 11.90 0.22 5.46
CA LEU A 134 11.64 -0.54 4.25
C LEU A 134 12.46 -1.83 4.33
N GLU A 135 11.79 -2.97 4.42
CA GLU A 135 12.50 -4.25 4.44
C GLU A 135 13.10 -4.52 3.07
N THR A 136 14.42 -4.67 3.04
CA THR A 136 15.17 -5.00 1.83
C THR A 136 15.73 -6.40 1.97
N LYS A 137 15.31 -7.30 1.06
CA LYS A 137 15.90 -8.64 0.93
C LYS A 137 16.81 -8.66 -0.28
N GLU A 138 17.99 -9.25 -0.15
CA GLU A 138 18.89 -9.44 -1.28
C GLU A 138 18.19 -10.21 -2.41
N GLY A 139 18.31 -9.72 -3.64
CA GLY A 139 17.65 -10.31 -4.80
C GLY A 139 16.12 -10.07 -4.87
N PHE A 140 15.55 -9.24 -4.00
CA PHE A 140 14.13 -8.88 -4.09
C PHE A 140 13.79 -8.26 -5.44
N GLN A 141 12.72 -8.76 -6.06
CA GLN A 141 12.16 -8.24 -7.31
C GLN A 141 10.70 -7.86 -7.06
N PRO A 142 10.32 -6.58 -7.18
CA PRO A 142 8.94 -6.18 -6.98
C PRO A 142 8.04 -6.73 -8.08
N ARG A 143 6.85 -7.22 -7.70
CA ARG A 143 5.83 -7.60 -8.66
C ARG A 143 5.23 -6.34 -9.26
N ILE A 144 5.35 -6.23 -10.59
CA ILE A 144 4.80 -5.12 -11.37
C ILE A 144 3.43 -5.53 -11.92
N TYR A 145 2.43 -4.73 -11.61
CA TYR A 145 1.06 -4.87 -12.11
C TYR A 145 0.86 -3.89 -13.26
N ARG A 146 0.30 -4.37 -14.37
CA ARG A 146 -0.04 -3.56 -15.56
C ARG A 146 -1.42 -3.97 -16.03
N SER A 147 -2.14 -3.06 -16.67
CA SER A 147 -3.37 -3.44 -17.37
C SER A 147 -3.02 -4.49 -18.42
N LYS A 148 -3.89 -5.50 -18.54
CA LYS A 148 -3.90 -6.38 -19.71
C LYS A 148 -4.41 -5.60 -20.92
#